data_AF-A0A3R9UDW8-F1
#
_entry.id   AF-A0A3R9UDW8-F1
#
_cell.length_a   1.000
_cell.length_b   1.000
_cell.length_c   1.000
_cell.angle_alpha   90.00
_cell.angle_beta   90.00
_cell.angle_gamma   90.00
#
_symmetry.space_group_name_H-M   'P 1'
#
loop_
_entity.id
_entity.type
_entity.pdbx_description
1 polymer ?
#
loop_
_entity_poly.entity_id
_entity_poly.type
_entity_poly.pdbx_seq_one_letter_code
_entity_poly.pdbx_strand_id
1 'polypeptide(L)' 'VQEIVDALLLGGPHAQAASKQLIQMVSNQTMSNDLLQQTAHHIAQVRQGSEAKEGLSTFLNKQQPAWVSNSNNNN' A
#
# COMPACT_ATOMS: atom_id res chain seq x y z
N VAL A 1 13.84 -12.13 -9.91
CA VAL A 1 12.59 -12.51 -9.19
C VAL A 1 12.72 -12.22 -7.72
N GLN A 2 13.76 -12.70 -7.02
CA GLN A 2 13.99 -12.41 -5.60
C GLN A 2 13.93 -10.91 -5.27
N GLU A 3 14.64 -10.09 -6.04
CA GLU A 3 14.63 -8.62 -5.90
C GLU A 3 13.22 -8.00 -5.91
N ILE A 4 12.31 -8.51 -6.75
CA ILE A 4 10.94 -8.00 -6.83
C ILE A 4 10.15 -8.41 -5.58
N VAL A 5 10.36 -9.64 -5.09
CA VAL A 5 9.73 -10.12 -3.86
C VAL A 5 10.19 -9.28 -2.67
N ASP A 6 11.50 -9.04 -2.56
CA ASP A 6 12.09 -8.24 -1.48
C ASP A 6 11.52 -6.82 -1.49
N ALA A 7 11.41 -6.20 -2.68
CA ALA A 7 10.80 -4.87 -2.81
C ALA A 7 9.31 -4.85 -2.39
N LEU A 8 8.55 -5.90 -2.71
CA LEU A 8 7.14 -5.99 -2.31
C LEU A 8 6.96 -6.17 -0.80
N LEU A 9 7.86 -6.91 -0.15
CA LEU A 9 7.87 -7.14 1.31
C LEU A 9 8.15 -5.87 2.12
N LEU A 10 8.76 -4.84 1.51
CA LEU A 10 8.92 -3.52 2.14
C LEU A 10 7.59 -2.74 2.22
N GLY A 11 6.61 -3.08 1.38
CA GLY A 11 5.31 -2.42 1.35
C GLY A 11 4.41 -2.86 2.51
N GLY A 12 3.61 -1.93 3.04
CA GLY A 12 2.60 -2.25 4.05
C GLY A 12 1.57 -3.25 3.52
N PRO A 13 1.21 -4.29 4.27
CA PRO A 13 0.30 -5.35 3.79
C PRO A 13 -1.08 -4.82 3.41
N HIS A 14 -1.65 -3.87 4.16
CA HIS A 14 -2.95 -3.28 3.82
C HIS A 14 -2.84 -2.38 2.59
N ALA A 15 -1.79 -1.58 2.48
CA ALA A 15 -1.54 -0.73 1.31
C ALA A 15 -1.37 -1.56 0.03
N GLN A 16 -0.65 -2.68 0.09
CA GLN A 16 -0.48 -3.61 -1.02
C GLN A 16 -1.81 -4.25 -1.44
N ALA A 17 -2.62 -4.70 -0.47
CA ALA A 17 -3.94 -5.25 -0.74
C ALA A 17 -4.88 -4.21 -1.38
N ALA A 18 -4.93 -3.00 -0.81
CA ALA A 18 -5.75 -1.90 -1.32
C ALA A 18 -5.32 -1.45 -2.73
N SER A 19 -4.03 -1.50 -3.04
CA SER A 19 -3.51 -1.20 -4.38
C SER A 19 -3.98 -2.23 -5.40
N LYS A 20 -3.95 -3.53 -5.05
CA LYS A 20 -4.47 -4.60 -5.91
C LYS A 20 -5.98 -4.46 -6.12
N GLN A 21 -6.73 -4.13 -5.08
CA GLN A 21 -8.16 -3.85 -5.18
C GLN A 21 -8.45 -2.66 -6.10
N LEU A 22 -7.67 -1.58 -6.00
CA LEU A 22 -7.81 -0.42 -6.90
C LEU A 22 -7.56 -0.82 -8.36
N ILE A 23 -6.51 -1.61 -8.62
CA ILE A 23 -6.22 -2.13 -9.96
C ILE A 23 -7.42 -2.94 -10.49
N GLN A 24 -7.98 -3.84 -9.68
CA GLN A 24 -9.16 -4.61 -10.06
C GLN A 24 -10.39 -3.72 -10.33
N MET A 25 -10.59 -2.67 -9.52
CA MET A 25 -11.70 -1.73 -9.65
C MET A 25 -11.66 -0.96 -10.97
N VAL A 26 -10.48 -0.54 -11.42
CA VAL A 26 -10.34 0.24 -12.66
C VAL A 26 -10.11 -0.62 -13.90
N SER A 27 -9.74 -1.89 -13.72
CA SER A 27 -9.47 -2.81 -14.84
C SER A 27 -10.72 -3.00 -15.69
N ASN A 28 -10.56 -2.85 -17.00
CA ASN A 28 -11.63 -2.97 -18.00
C ASN A 28 -12.81 -2.01 -17.82
N GLN A 29 -12.66 -0.94 -17.02
CA GLN A 29 -13.67 0.10 -16.87
C GLN A 29 -13.41 1.27 -17.82
N THR A 30 -14.48 1.86 -18.35
CA THR A 30 -14.40 3.14 -19.03
C THR A 30 -14.26 4.27 -18.01
N MET A 31 -13.38 5.22 -18.28
CA MET A 31 -13.20 6.40 -17.43
C MET A 31 -14.52 7.18 -17.33
N SER A 32 -14.99 7.37 -16.10
CA SER A 32 -16.21 8.11 -15.78
C SER A 32 -16.03 8.90 -14.48
N ASN A 33 -16.85 9.94 -14.30
CA ASN A 33 -16.84 10.72 -13.05
C ASN A 33 -17.19 9.85 -11.83
N ASP A 34 -18.05 8.86 -12.00
CA ASP A 34 -18.42 7.94 -10.93
C ASP A 34 -17.23 7.07 -10.52
N LEU A 35 -16.49 6.51 -11.49
CA LEU A 35 -15.26 5.75 -11.22
C LEU A 35 -14.19 6.62 -10.54
N LEU A 36 -14.05 7.89 -10.94
CA LEU A 36 -13.17 8.84 -10.27
C LEU A 36 -13.57 9.06 -8.81
N GLN A 37 -14.87 9.21 -8.53
CA GLN A 37 -15.35 9.40 -7.17
C GLN A 37 -15.14 8.14 -6.31
N GLN A 38 -15.43 6.97 -6.85
CA GLN A 38 -15.23 5.69 -6.16
C GLN A 38 -13.75 5.47 -5.81
N THR A 39 -12.84 5.68 -6.76
CA THR A 39 -11.39 5.52 -6.53
C THR A 39 -10.84 6.55 -5.55
N ALA A 40 -11.30 7.80 -5.61
CA ALA A 40 -10.95 8.83 -4.63
C ALA A 40 -11.42 8.46 -3.21
N HIS A 41 -12.64 7.95 -3.07
CA HIS A 41 -13.16 7.49 -1.79
C HIS A 41 -12.35 6.31 -1.24
N HIS A 42 -12.05 5.31 -2.08
CA HIS A 42 -11.20 4.17 -1.71
C HIS A 42 -9.84 4.62 -1.16
N ILE A 43 -9.14 5.51 -1.88
CA ILE A 43 -7.85 6.04 -1.44
C ILE A 43 -7.97 6.81 -0.13
N ALA A 44 -9.04 7.61 0.03
CA ALA A 44 -9.28 8.36 1.27
C ALA A 44 -9.50 7.45 2.48
N GLN A 45 -10.22 6.34 2.31
CA GLN A 45 -10.41 5.34 3.39
C GLN A 45 -9.09 4.69 3.78
N VAL A 46 -8.28 4.26 2.81
CA VAL A 46 -6.97 3.64 3.06
C VAL A 46 -6.06 4.58 3.85
N ARG A 47 -6.05 5.88 3.52
CA ARG A 47 -5.22 6.89 4.20
C ARG A 47 -5.60 7.17 5.65
N GLN A 48 -6.79 6.79 6.08
CA GLN A 48 -7.25 6.97 7.47
C GLN A 48 -6.79 5.83 8.40
N GLY A 49 -6.31 4.72 7.83
CA GLY A 49 -5.89 3.53 8.56
C GLY A 49 -4.66 3.74 9.47
N SER A 50 -4.51 2.87 10.46
CA SER A 50 -3.35 2.85 11.36
C SER A 50 -2.04 2.65 10.59
N GLU A 51 -2.01 1.72 9.63
CA GLU A 51 -0.84 1.46 8.77
C GLU A 51 -0.39 2.72 8.01
N ALA A 52 -1.34 3.52 7.49
CA ALA A 52 -1.03 4.76 6.78
C ALA A 52 -0.44 5.83 7.71
N LYS A 53 -0.99 5.97 8.93
CA LYS A 53 -0.46 6.88 9.95
C LYS A 53 0.94 6.49 10.40
N GLU A 54 1.15 5.19 10.65
CA GLU A 54 2.44 4.64 11.02
C GLU A 54 3.47 4.85 9.90
N GLY A 55 3.14 4.51 8.66
CA GLY A 55 4.04 4.67 7.52
C GLY A 55 4.46 6.11 7.28
N LEU A 56 3.55 7.07 7.48
CA LEU A 56 3.89 8.48 7.40
C LEU A 56 4.81 8.89 8.56
N SER A 57 4.51 8.45 9.79
CA SER A 57 5.32 8.74 10.97
C SER A 57 6.73 8.19 10.83
N THR A 58 6.88 6.92 10.41
CA THR A 58 8.18 6.26 10.28
C THR A 58 8.99 6.87 9.13
N PHE A 59 8.35 7.20 8.01
CA PHE A 59 8.99 7.92 6.91
C PHE A 59 9.55 9.27 7.35
N LEU A 60 8.75 10.09 8.05
CA LEU A 60 9.19 11.40 8.55
C LEU A 60 10.31 11.28 9.59
N ASN A 61 10.27 10.25 10.43
CA ASN A 61 11.28 9.98 11.45
C ASN A 61 12.49 9.18 10.94
N LYS A 62 12.54 8.83 9.64
CA LYS A 62 13.57 7.96 9.03
C LYS A 62 13.74 6.63 9.78
N GLN A 63 12.66 6.08 10.29
CA GLN A 63 12.60 4.79 10.96
C GLN A 63 11.97 3.75 10.03
N GLN A 64 12.21 2.47 10.32
CA GLN A 64 11.47 1.40 9.67
C GLN A 64 10.09 1.24 10.35
N PRO A 65 9.02 1.03 9.57
CA PRO A 65 7.73 0.67 10.11
C PRO A 65 7.73 -0.77 10.64
N ALA A 66 6.84 -1.07 11.58
CA ALA A 66 6.81 -2.34 12.31
C ALA A 66 6.54 -3.56 11.42
N TRP A 67 5.85 -3.37 10.29
CA TRP A 67 5.61 -4.46 9.33
C TRP A 67 6.87 -4.89 8.57
N VAL A 68 7.89 -4.03 8.50
CA VAL A 68 9.22 -4.40 8.01
C VAL A 68 9.96 -5.06 9.16
N SER A 69 9.57 -6.29 9.50
CA SER A 69 10.36 -7.12 10.40
C SER A 69 11.68 -7.44 9.70
N ASN A 70 12.80 -7.20 10.39
CA ASN A 70 14.14 -7.49 9.92
C ASN A 70 14.29 -9.01 9.65
N SER A 71 13.83 -9.44 8.47
CA SER A 71 13.98 -10.80 7.96
C SER A 71 15.37 -10.97 7.34
N ASN A 72 16.40 -10.37 7.95
CA ASN A 72 17.77 -10.81 7.79
C ASN A 72 18.02 -11.94 8.78
N ASN A 73 17.43 -13.10 8.49
CA ASN A 73 17.98 -14.36 8.97
C ASN A 73 18.72 -15.01 7.79
N ASN A 74 20.04 -14.98 7.92
CA ASN A 74 21.04 -15.57 7.05
C ASN A 74 20.61 -16.90 6.41
N ASN A 75 20.78 -17.02 5.08
CA ASN A 75 21.61 -18.07 4.48
C ASN A 75 21.97 -17.70 3.04
#